data_AF-S9TW79-F1
#
_entry.id   AF-S9TW79-F1
#
_cell.length_a   1.000
_cell.length_b   1.000
_cell.length_c   1.000
_cell.angle_alpha   90.00
_cell.angle_beta   90.00
_cell.angle_gamma   90.00
#
_symmetry.space_group_name_H-M   'P 1'
#
loop_
_entity.id
_entity.type
_entity.pdbx_description
1 polymer ?
#
loop_
_entity_poly.entity_id
_entity_poly.type
_entity_poly.pdbx_seq_one_letter_code
_entity_poly.pdbx_strand_id
1 'polypeptide(L)'
;MIDSPLSSKGVKEANELADFFRGAKGKVSFDPATSVVVVSNLRRAMETALVGAGPRLAVTRERMTVDSSLQEGSRNIDAQTLSTERGKLAPMRIGGITDPRDLKNVFNPYLNDGGKVIGSDVYFRMDIFLRHLFGGSGHDSLVPASGGSNAALKEVIVVGHSGYFRNFFRRFLPASSTHIAKKCKMQNCAVVAFDLVHNESNGELTVDESSITVLYKGFK
;
A
#
# COMPACT_ATOMS: atom_id res chain seq x y z
N MET A 1 18.48 -9.49 8.76
CA MET A 1 17.34 -10.44 8.81
C MET A 1 16.55 -10.28 7.52
N ILE A 2 16.12 -11.38 6.90
CA ILE A 2 15.23 -11.33 5.73
C ILE A 2 13.86 -10.81 6.18
N ASP A 3 13.25 -9.96 5.37
CA ASP A 3 11.89 -9.44 5.58
C ASP A 3 11.65 -8.94 7.01
N SER A 4 12.45 -8.03 7.53
CA SER A 4 12.42 -7.70 8.96
C SER A 4 11.02 -7.21 9.44
N PRO A 5 10.57 -7.59 10.65
CA PRO A 5 9.38 -7.01 11.28
C PRO A 5 9.63 -5.56 11.69
N LEU A 6 8.62 -4.89 12.27
CA LEU A 6 8.82 -3.57 12.86
C LEU A 6 9.81 -3.63 14.02
N SER A 7 10.62 -2.57 14.13
CA SER A 7 11.39 -2.30 15.34
C SER A 7 10.50 -1.71 16.43
N SER A 8 10.97 -1.63 17.68
CA SER A 8 10.21 -0.99 18.76
C SER A 8 9.81 0.46 18.44
N LYS A 9 10.68 1.19 17.72
CA LYS A 9 10.35 2.53 17.22
C LYS A 9 9.25 2.47 16.15
N GLY A 10 9.35 1.54 15.20
CA GLY A 10 8.34 1.34 14.17
C GLY A 10 6.97 0.96 14.74
N VAL A 11 6.94 0.12 15.78
CA VAL A 11 5.71 -0.21 16.52
C VAL A 11 5.10 1.04 17.16
N LYS A 12 5.92 1.90 17.78
CA LYS A 12 5.44 3.17 18.33
C LYS A 12 4.85 4.07 17.23
N GLU A 13 5.56 4.24 16.11
CA GLU A 13 5.08 5.06 14.97
C GLU A 13 3.77 4.51 14.38
N ALA A 14 3.61 3.18 14.33
CA ALA A 14 2.37 2.54 13.87
C ALA A 14 1.21 2.71 14.86
N ASN A 15 1.47 2.75 16.16
CA ASN A 15 0.44 3.09 17.15
C ASN A 15 0.00 4.56 17.04
N GLU A 16 0.94 5.48 16.80
CA GLU A 16 0.61 6.89 16.55
C GLU A 16 -0.22 7.05 15.25
N LEU A 17 0.04 6.21 14.23
CA LEU A 17 -0.81 6.15 13.04
C LEU A 17 -2.22 5.64 13.36
N ALA A 18 -2.36 4.68 14.27
CA ALA A 18 -3.67 4.26 14.77
C ALA A 18 -4.42 5.41 15.45
N ASP A 19 -3.73 6.24 16.24
CA ASP A 19 -4.34 7.45 16.82
C ASP A 19 -4.90 8.39 15.75
N PHE A 20 -4.16 8.60 14.64
CA PHE A 20 -4.69 9.33 13.49
C PHE A 20 -5.94 8.68 12.89
N PHE A 21 -5.91 7.37 12.63
CA PHE A 21 -7.04 6.66 12.02
C PHE A 21 -8.32 6.69 12.87
N ARG A 22 -8.23 6.75 14.20
CA ARG A 22 -9.40 6.92 15.07
C ARG A 22 -10.18 8.21 14.77
N GLY A 23 -9.48 9.27 14.34
CA GLY A 23 -10.07 10.56 13.98
C GLY A 23 -10.14 10.83 12.47
N ALA A 24 -9.84 9.84 11.62
CA ALA A 24 -9.68 10.04 10.19
C ALA A 24 -10.98 9.94 9.38
N LYS A 25 -12.14 9.65 10.00
CA LYS A 25 -13.42 9.59 9.29
C LYS A 25 -13.70 10.94 8.62
N GLY A 26 -13.94 10.92 7.31
CA GLY A 26 -14.12 12.12 6.48
C GLY A 26 -12.82 12.67 5.88
N LYS A 27 -11.65 12.15 6.29
CA LYS A 27 -10.33 12.39 5.64
C LYS A 27 -9.82 11.17 4.88
N VAL A 28 -10.22 9.99 5.35
CA VAL A 28 -10.00 8.69 4.72
C VAL A 28 -11.34 7.96 4.70
N SER A 29 -11.64 7.25 3.64
CA SER A 29 -12.86 6.47 3.47
C SER A 29 -12.88 5.27 4.42
N PHE A 30 -14.04 5.07 5.04
CA PHE A 30 -14.39 3.91 5.86
C PHE A 30 -15.52 3.11 5.20
N ASP A 31 -15.77 3.34 3.91
CA ASP A 31 -16.78 2.63 3.13
C ASP A 31 -16.12 1.47 2.35
N PRO A 32 -16.31 0.20 2.77
CA PRO A 32 -15.71 -0.94 2.07
C PRO A 32 -16.35 -1.21 0.71
N ALA A 33 -17.49 -0.57 0.37
CA ALA A 33 -18.12 -0.69 -0.95
C ALA A 33 -17.43 0.14 -2.03
N THR A 34 -16.65 1.14 -1.64
CA THR A 34 -15.93 2.01 -2.58
C THR A 34 -14.47 2.22 -2.22
N SER A 35 -13.95 1.53 -1.20
CA SER A 35 -12.54 1.63 -0.80
C SER A 35 -11.93 0.29 -0.45
N VAL A 36 -10.60 0.25 -0.43
CA VAL A 36 -9.80 -0.92 -0.07
C VAL A 36 -8.49 -0.50 0.57
N VAL A 37 -8.02 -1.28 1.56
CA VAL A 37 -6.64 -1.18 2.05
C VAL A 37 -5.79 -2.21 1.32
N VAL A 38 -4.74 -1.73 0.67
CA VAL A 38 -3.75 -2.56 -0.04
C VAL A 38 -2.37 -2.39 0.58
N VAL A 39 -1.65 -3.49 0.76
CA VAL A 39 -0.37 -3.50 1.48
C VAL A 39 0.69 -4.30 0.74
N SER A 40 1.94 -3.83 0.81
CA SER A 40 3.11 -4.60 0.37
C SER A 40 3.23 -5.91 1.14
N ASN A 41 3.64 -6.98 0.47
CA ASN A 41 3.89 -8.30 1.06
C ASN A 41 5.17 -8.41 1.95
N LEU A 42 5.73 -7.27 2.38
CA LEU A 42 6.85 -7.23 3.32
C LEU A 42 6.31 -7.06 4.74
N ARG A 43 6.83 -7.86 5.69
CA ARG A 43 6.33 -7.95 7.07
C ARG A 43 6.17 -6.60 7.75
N ARG A 44 7.16 -5.72 7.65
CA ARG A 44 7.08 -4.36 8.22
C ARG A 44 5.89 -3.54 7.68
N ALA A 45 5.53 -3.68 6.41
CA ALA A 45 4.39 -2.97 5.82
C ALA A 45 3.08 -3.60 6.27
N MET A 46 2.99 -4.93 6.24
CA MET A 46 1.84 -5.69 6.76
C MET A 46 1.58 -5.38 8.23
N GLU A 47 2.62 -5.30 9.06
CA GLU A 47 2.52 -4.97 10.47
C GLU A 47 2.10 -3.51 10.69
N THR A 48 2.65 -2.58 9.90
CA THR A 48 2.24 -1.17 9.93
C THR A 48 0.75 -1.04 9.59
N ALA A 49 0.28 -1.76 8.57
CA ALA A 49 -1.13 -1.73 8.18
C ALA A 49 -2.03 -2.35 9.27
N LEU A 50 -1.63 -3.50 9.81
CA LEU A 50 -2.36 -4.20 10.88
C LEU A 50 -2.55 -3.31 12.11
N VAL A 51 -1.49 -2.65 12.57
CA VAL A 51 -1.53 -1.79 13.77
C VAL A 51 -2.14 -0.43 13.43
N GLY A 52 -1.62 0.26 12.41
CA GLY A 52 -1.96 1.63 12.08
C GLY A 52 -3.36 1.79 11.50
N ALA A 53 -3.77 0.93 10.57
CA ALA A 53 -5.14 0.95 10.03
C ALA A 53 -6.14 0.17 10.91
N GLY A 54 -5.68 -0.44 12.01
CA GLY A 54 -6.51 -1.24 12.93
C GLY A 54 -7.83 -0.58 13.33
N PRO A 55 -7.87 0.72 13.71
CA PRO A 55 -9.12 1.40 14.03
C PRO A 55 -10.13 1.45 12.87
N ARG A 56 -9.66 1.59 11.62
CA ARG A 56 -10.52 1.52 10.43
C ARG A 56 -11.03 0.10 10.22
N LEU A 57 -10.14 -0.88 10.28
CA LEU A 57 -10.46 -2.30 10.08
C LEU A 57 -11.45 -2.83 11.12
N ALA A 58 -11.40 -2.33 12.36
CA ALA A 58 -12.36 -2.68 13.40
C ALA A 58 -13.81 -2.25 13.04
N VAL A 59 -13.96 -1.16 12.28
CA VAL A 59 -15.25 -0.65 11.81
C VAL A 59 -15.70 -1.38 10.55
N THR A 60 -14.82 -1.48 9.55
CA THR A 60 -15.17 -2.03 8.23
C THR A 60 -15.21 -3.56 8.19
N ARG A 61 -14.49 -4.21 9.11
CA ARG A 61 -14.33 -5.67 9.19
C ARG A 61 -13.80 -6.31 7.90
N GLU A 62 -13.10 -5.53 7.07
CA GLU A 62 -12.52 -6.04 5.82
C GLU A 62 -11.18 -6.74 6.04
N ARG A 63 -10.76 -7.49 5.03
CA ARG A 63 -9.38 -7.97 4.91
C ARG A 63 -8.58 -7.01 4.03
N MET A 64 -7.33 -6.77 4.40
CA MET A 64 -6.39 -6.00 3.60
C MET A 64 -5.89 -6.83 2.43
N THR A 65 -5.89 -6.26 1.23
CA THR A 65 -5.33 -6.91 0.04
C THR A 65 -3.81 -6.85 0.09
N VAL A 66 -3.14 -7.98 -0.07
CA VAL A 66 -1.67 -8.01 -0.19
C VAL A 66 -1.30 -8.00 -1.65
N ASP A 67 -0.50 -7.02 -2.04
CA ASP A 67 -0.03 -6.82 -3.42
C ASP A 67 1.51 -6.71 -3.44
N SER A 68 2.15 -7.67 -4.11
CA SER A 68 3.62 -7.74 -4.20
C SER A 68 4.22 -6.63 -5.06
N SER A 69 3.44 -5.98 -5.93
CA SER A 69 3.92 -4.85 -6.73
C SER A 69 4.37 -3.65 -5.88
N LEU A 70 3.83 -3.54 -4.66
CA LEU A 70 4.18 -2.48 -3.71
C LEU A 70 5.50 -2.72 -2.96
N GLN A 71 6.26 -3.76 -3.27
CA GLN A 71 7.55 -4.02 -2.63
C GLN A 71 8.58 -2.89 -2.83
N GLU A 72 9.31 -2.59 -1.74
CA GLU A 72 10.42 -1.62 -1.74
C GLU A 72 11.41 -1.88 -2.89
N GLY A 73 11.92 -0.83 -3.53
CA GLY A 73 12.84 -0.91 -4.68
C GLY A 73 14.24 -1.43 -4.36
N SER A 74 14.63 -1.50 -3.08
CA SER A 74 15.97 -1.91 -2.65
C SER A 74 16.29 -3.38 -2.97
N ARG A 75 17.58 -3.68 -3.20
CA ARG A 75 18.10 -5.05 -3.35
C ARG A 75 18.54 -5.66 -2.01
N ASN A 76 18.45 -4.90 -0.91
CA ASN A 76 18.87 -5.37 0.41
C ASN A 76 18.07 -6.61 0.84
N ILE A 77 18.71 -7.44 1.66
CA ILE A 77 18.14 -8.70 2.15
C ILE A 77 16.84 -8.50 2.95
N ASP A 78 16.70 -7.38 3.64
CA ASP A 78 15.50 -7.01 4.39
C ASP A 78 14.35 -6.55 3.48
N ALA A 79 14.60 -6.30 2.20
CA ALA A 79 13.59 -5.98 1.19
C ALA A 79 13.20 -7.20 0.34
N GLN A 80 13.53 -8.42 0.79
CA GLN A 80 13.05 -9.68 0.23
C GLN A 80 11.91 -10.20 1.10
N THR A 81 10.79 -10.60 0.49
CA THR A 81 9.64 -11.17 1.21
C THR A 81 9.87 -12.62 1.59
N LEU A 82 9.27 -13.07 2.70
CA LEU A 82 9.16 -14.49 3.03
C LEU A 82 8.15 -15.23 2.16
N SER A 83 7.15 -14.53 1.61
CA SER A 83 6.10 -15.15 0.80
C SER A 83 6.64 -15.36 -0.62
N THR A 84 6.82 -16.60 -1.04
CA THR A 84 7.39 -16.94 -2.36
C THR A 84 6.36 -17.45 -3.36
N GLU A 85 5.20 -17.92 -2.89
CA GLU A 85 4.17 -18.53 -3.72
C GLU A 85 3.04 -17.54 -4.06
N ARG A 86 2.58 -17.59 -5.31
CA ARG A 86 1.44 -16.79 -5.78
C ARG A 86 0.17 -17.11 -4.97
N GLY A 87 -0.56 -16.08 -4.58
CA GLY A 87 -1.83 -16.21 -3.88
C GLY A 87 -1.69 -16.68 -2.42
N LYS A 88 -0.48 -16.72 -1.85
CA LYS A 88 -0.23 -17.26 -0.51
C LYS A 88 0.62 -16.33 0.33
N LEU A 89 0.51 -16.46 1.65
CA LEU A 89 1.41 -15.81 2.61
C LEU A 89 2.29 -16.88 3.25
N ALA A 90 3.57 -16.59 3.41
CA ALA A 90 4.43 -17.45 4.21
C ALA A 90 3.95 -17.46 5.68
N PRO A 91 4.12 -18.58 6.40
CA PRO A 91 3.76 -18.66 7.79
C PRO A 91 4.69 -17.76 8.62
N MET A 92 4.15 -16.69 9.19
CA MET A 92 4.92 -15.71 9.95
C MET A 92 4.11 -15.11 11.10
N ARG A 93 4.82 -14.61 12.12
CA ARG A 93 4.23 -13.79 13.19
C ARG A 93 4.33 -12.32 12.79
N ILE A 94 3.22 -11.59 12.95
CA ILE A 94 3.12 -10.16 12.63
C ILE A 94 2.29 -9.48 13.72
N GLY A 95 2.85 -8.47 14.39
CA GLY A 95 2.16 -7.72 15.44
C GLY A 95 1.59 -8.66 16.51
N GLY A 96 0.29 -8.55 16.77
CA GLY A 96 -0.44 -9.40 17.72
C GLY A 96 -0.79 -10.81 17.23
N ILE A 97 -0.56 -11.14 15.96
CA ILE A 97 -0.89 -12.44 15.38
C ILE A 97 0.25 -13.43 15.66
N THR A 98 0.03 -14.32 16.63
CA THR A 98 1.02 -15.32 17.08
C THR A 98 0.90 -16.65 16.35
N ASP A 99 -0.31 -17.02 15.91
CA ASP A 99 -0.58 -18.19 15.06
C ASP A 99 -0.64 -17.76 13.57
N PRO A 100 0.30 -18.21 12.72
CA PRO A 100 0.30 -17.87 11.31
C PRO A 100 -0.98 -18.25 10.54
N ARG A 101 -1.76 -19.21 11.04
CA ARG A 101 -3.03 -19.62 10.42
C ARG A 101 -4.07 -18.50 10.43
N ASP A 102 -3.94 -17.54 11.34
CA ASP A 102 -4.86 -16.42 11.48
C ASP A 102 -4.55 -15.26 10.53
N LEU A 103 -3.41 -15.28 9.83
CA LEU A 103 -3.08 -14.26 8.83
C LEU A 103 -4.16 -14.12 7.76
N LYS A 104 -4.78 -15.23 7.33
CA LYS A 104 -5.84 -15.25 6.32
C LYS A 104 -7.12 -14.51 6.74
N ASN A 105 -7.31 -14.31 8.05
CA ASN A 105 -8.46 -13.61 8.61
C ASN A 105 -8.32 -12.09 8.45
N VAL A 106 -7.09 -11.61 8.22
CA VAL A 106 -6.78 -10.17 8.15
C VAL A 106 -6.22 -9.78 6.78
N PHE A 107 -5.53 -10.69 6.09
CA PHE A 107 -4.90 -10.46 4.80
C PHE A 107 -5.52 -11.34 3.72
N ASN A 108 -5.78 -10.74 2.56
CA ASN A 108 -6.21 -11.41 1.34
C ASN A 108 -5.06 -11.38 0.31
N PRO A 109 -4.34 -12.49 0.07
CA PRO A 109 -3.12 -12.48 -0.71
C PRO A 109 -3.30 -12.68 -2.22
N TYR A 110 -4.48 -12.41 -2.77
CA TYR A 110 -4.77 -12.76 -4.17
C TYR A 110 -3.91 -12.01 -5.21
N LEU A 111 -3.37 -10.83 -4.88
CA LEU A 111 -2.40 -10.07 -5.70
C LEU A 111 -0.94 -10.27 -5.25
N ASN A 112 -0.69 -11.24 -4.37
CA ASN A 112 0.68 -11.56 -3.96
C ASN A 112 1.30 -12.56 -4.94
N ASP A 113 2.29 -12.15 -5.69
CA ASP A 113 3.11 -13.00 -6.59
C ASP A 113 4.46 -13.40 -5.95
N GLY A 114 4.67 -13.04 -4.70
CA GLY A 114 5.86 -13.42 -3.94
C GLY A 114 7.05 -12.49 -4.15
N GLY A 115 8.25 -13.05 -4.33
CA GLY A 115 9.51 -12.31 -4.42
C GLY A 115 9.65 -11.42 -5.66
N LYS A 116 10.64 -10.52 -5.65
CA LYS A 116 10.96 -9.72 -6.85
C LYS A 116 11.48 -10.63 -7.96
N VAL A 117 10.92 -10.47 -9.15
CA VAL A 117 11.41 -11.14 -10.35
C VAL A 117 12.76 -10.53 -10.75
N ILE A 118 13.73 -11.37 -11.14
CA ILE A 118 15.02 -10.91 -11.66
C ILE A 118 14.78 -9.99 -12.86
N GLY A 119 15.45 -8.83 -12.88
CA GLY A 119 15.29 -7.83 -13.95
C GLY A 119 14.11 -6.87 -13.76
N SER A 120 13.24 -7.08 -12.76
CA SER A 120 12.17 -6.13 -12.44
C SER A 120 12.65 -4.97 -11.57
N ASP A 121 12.52 -3.74 -12.07
CA ASP A 121 12.76 -2.54 -11.28
C ASP A 121 11.48 -2.06 -10.58
N VAL A 122 11.58 -0.93 -9.87
CA VAL A 122 10.44 -0.36 -9.14
C VAL A 122 9.36 0.18 -10.08
N TYR A 123 9.73 0.63 -11.28
CA TYR A 123 8.79 1.20 -12.24
C TYR A 123 7.97 0.12 -12.93
N PHE A 124 8.59 -1.00 -13.30
CA PHE A 124 7.87 -2.17 -13.79
C PHE A 124 6.80 -2.65 -12.80
N ARG A 125 7.13 -2.64 -11.50
CA ARG A 125 6.13 -2.99 -10.47
C ARG A 125 5.05 -1.93 -10.31
N MET A 126 5.35 -0.64 -10.48
CA MET A 126 4.30 0.38 -10.56
C MET A 126 3.35 0.12 -11.73
N ASP A 127 3.85 -0.36 -12.88
CA ASP A 127 2.97 -0.73 -14.01
C ASP A 127 2.06 -1.90 -13.67
N ILE A 128 2.55 -2.86 -12.89
CA ILE A 128 1.72 -3.95 -12.35
C ILE A 128 0.63 -3.39 -11.44
N PHE A 129 0.99 -2.53 -10.48
CA PHE A 129 0.03 -1.91 -9.57
C PHE A 129 -1.04 -1.10 -10.32
N LEU A 130 -0.64 -0.29 -11.31
CA LEU A 130 -1.56 0.50 -12.12
C LEU A 130 -2.47 -0.37 -12.99
N ARG A 131 -1.96 -1.50 -13.51
CA ARG A 131 -2.83 -2.49 -14.16
C ARG A 131 -3.85 -3.02 -13.17
N HIS A 132 -3.46 -3.33 -11.93
CA HIS A 132 -4.43 -3.75 -10.92
C HIS A 132 -5.49 -2.67 -10.65
N LEU A 133 -5.20 -1.38 -10.79
CA LEU A 133 -6.15 -0.29 -10.60
C LEU A 133 -7.07 -0.02 -11.81
N PHE A 134 -6.52 -0.02 -13.02
CA PHE A 134 -7.23 0.49 -14.21
C PHE A 134 -7.42 -0.53 -15.34
N GLY A 135 -6.61 -1.59 -15.39
CA GLY A 135 -6.54 -2.52 -16.53
C GLY A 135 -6.74 -4.00 -16.17
N GLY A 136 -7.00 -4.31 -14.91
CA GLY A 136 -7.19 -5.68 -14.44
C GLY A 136 -8.50 -6.27 -14.95
N SER A 137 -8.51 -7.58 -15.17
CA SER A 137 -9.74 -8.35 -15.30
C SER A 137 -9.70 -9.53 -14.32
N GLY A 138 -10.87 -9.89 -13.76
CA GLY A 138 -10.98 -10.98 -12.80
C GLY A 138 -10.02 -10.85 -11.62
N HIS A 139 -9.19 -11.88 -11.40
CA HIS A 139 -8.29 -11.99 -10.25
C HIS A 139 -7.09 -11.02 -10.27
N ASP A 140 -6.84 -10.32 -11.37
CA ASP A 140 -5.76 -9.33 -11.46
C ASP A 140 -6.26 -7.90 -11.20
N SER A 141 -7.54 -7.73 -10.82
CA SER A 141 -8.12 -6.43 -10.48
C SER A 141 -8.05 -6.18 -8.98
N LEU A 142 -7.63 -4.97 -8.60
CA LEU A 142 -8.00 -4.43 -7.31
C LEU A 142 -9.52 -4.21 -7.31
N VAL A 143 -10.17 -4.44 -6.18
CA VAL A 143 -11.63 -4.25 -6.05
C VAL A 143 -11.91 -3.67 -4.67
N PRO A 144 -13.09 -3.05 -4.44
CA PRO A 144 -13.49 -2.65 -3.10
C PRO A 144 -13.45 -3.82 -2.14
N ALA A 145 -13.25 -3.53 -0.85
CA ALA A 145 -13.16 -4.54 0.18
C ALA A 145 -14.40 -5.45 0.28
N SER A 146 -15.59 -4.94 -0.02
CA SER A 146 -16.83 -5.73 -0.08
C SER A 146 -16.99 -6.54 -1.37
N GLY A 147 -16.04 -6.48 -2.30
CA GLY A 147 -16.12 -7.07 -3.63
C GLY A 147 -16.72 -6.14 -4.69
N GLY A 148 -16.89 -6.67 -5.91
CA GLY A 148 -17.36 -5.91 -7.07
C GLY A 148 -16.31 -5.80 -8.16
N SER A 149 -16.21 -4.64 -8.79
CA SER A 149 -15.23 -4.35 -9.84
C SER A 149 -14.40 -3.11 -9.49
N ASN A 150 -13.26 -2.94 -10.16
CA ASN A 150 -12.41 -1.75 -10.06
C ASN A 150 -13.19 -0.44 -10.26
N ALA A 151 -14.22 -0.44 -11.12
CA ALA A 151 -15.02 0.76 -11.43
C ALA A 151 -15.76 1.34 -10.21
N ALA A 152 -15.95 0.57 -9.14
CA ALA A 152 -16.56 1.05 -7.90
C ALA A 152 -15.54 1.65 -6.91
N LEU A 153 -14.23 1.47 -7.15
CA LEU A 153 -13.20 2.07 -6.29
C LEU A 153 -13.18 3.59 -6.45
N LYS A 154 -13.28 4.27 -5.32
CA LYS A 154 -13.13 5.72 -5.18
C LYS A 154 -11.89 6.09 -4.38
N GLU A 155 -11.46 5.22 -3.47
CA GLU A 155 -10.25 5.46 -2.66
C GLU A 155 -9.47 4.16 -2.44
N VAL A 156 -8.15 4.20 -2.62
CA VAL A 156 -7.24 3.08 -2.38
C VAL A 156 -6.22 3.50 -1.32
N ILE A 157 -6.28 2.88 -0.15
CA ILE A 157 -5.37 3.16 0.96
C ILE A 157 -4.16 2.26 0.82
N VAL A 158 -3.03 2.81 0.38
CA VAL A 158 -1.79 2.05 0.11
C VAL A 158 -0.84 2.11 1.30
N VAL A 159 -0.51 0.96 1.89
CA VAL A 159 0.55 0.83 2.91
C VAL A 159 1.78 0.19 2.30
N GLY A 160 2.84 0.99 2.14
CA GLY A 160 4.04 0.61 1.41
C GLY A 160 5.30 1.25 1.97
N HIS A 161 6.24 1.58 1.09
CA HIS A 161 7.59 2.01 1.48
C HIS A 161 7.91 3.38 0.90
N SER A 162 8.56 4.24 1.69
CA SER A 162 8.81 5.63 1.29
C SER A 162 9.71 5.75 0.04
N GLY A 163 10.57 4.76 -0.23
CA GLY A 163 11.34 4.67 -1.47
C GLY A 163 10.45 4.44 -2.70
N TYR A 164 9.47 3.52 -2.58
CA TYR A 164 8.46 3.26 -3.61
C TYR A 164 7.63 4.53 -3.88
N PHE A 165 7.06 5.15 -2.84
CA PHE A 165 6.21 6.34 -2.99
C PHE A 165 6.95 7.53 -3.57
N ARG A 166 8.20 7.78 -3.17
CA ARG A 166 9.01 8.85 -3.79
C ARG A 166 9.20 8.61 -5.29
N ASN A 167 9.50 7.36 -5.70
CA ASN A 167 9.63 7.03 -7.11
C ASN A 167 8.29 7.12 -7.85
N PHE A 168 7.17 6.84 -7.17
CA PHE A 168 5.82 7.03 -7.71
C PHE A 168 5.58 8.50 -8.05
N PHE A 169 5.80 9.41 -7.10
CA PHE A 169 5.69 10.85 -7.33
C PHE A 169 6.67 11.35 -8.41
N ARG A 170 7.91 10.84 -8.44
CA ARG A 170 8.87 11.21 -9.49
C ARG A 170 8.41 10.81 -10.89
N ARG A 171 7.67 9.71 -11.00
CA ARG A 171 7.18 9.18 -12.27
C ARG A 171 5.92 9.87 -12.74
N PHE A 172 4.97 10.10 -11.85
CA PHE A 172 3.61 10.52 -12.22
C PHE A 172 3.32 12.00 -11.98
N LEU A 173 4.20 12.75 -11.31
CA LEU A 173 4.14 14.21 -11.37
C LEU A 173 4.79 14.74 -12.65
N PRO A 174 4.31 15.89 -13.17
CA PRO A 174 4.90 16.54 -14.33
C PRO A 174 6.42 16.68 -14.21
N ALA A 175 7.14 16.55 -15.33
CA ALA A 175 8.60 16.67 -15.34
C ALA A 175 9.07 18.01 -14.73
N SER A 176 8.35 19.11 -15.03
CA SER A 176 8.58 20.46 -14.52
C SER A 176 8.19 20.68 -13.05
N SER A 177 7.43 19.76 -12.45
CA SER A 177 7.00 19.85 -11.05
C SER A 177 8.20 19.98 -10.11
N THR A 178 8.13 20.95 -9.21
CA THR A 178 9.11 21.18 -8.15
C THR A 178 8.65 20.68 -6.78
N HIS A 179 7.48 20.02 -6.72
CA HIS A 179 6.87 19.53 -5.49
C HIS A 179 7.83 18.68 -4.66
N ILE A 180 7.77 18.87 -3.33
CA ILE A 180 8.67 18.20 -2.37
C ILE A 180 8.60 16.66 -2.46
N ALA A 181 7.46 16.11 -2.86
CA ALA A 181 7.23 14.67 -3.00
C ALA A 181 8.15 13.98 -4.02
N LYS A 182 8.69 14.73 -5.00
CA LYS A 182 9.68 14.19 -5.97
C LYS A 182 11.07 14.01 -5.34
N LYS A 183 11.39 14.75 -4.28
CA LYS A 183 12.74 14.86 -3.71
C LYS A 183 12.86 14.13 -2.39
N CYS A 184 11.90 14.37 -1.49
CA CYS A 184 11.91 13.87 -0.13
C CYS A 184 11.19 12.53 0.00
N LYS A 185 11.56 11.77 1.03
CA LYS A 185 10.82 10.56 1.39
C LYS A 185 9.65 10.96 2.28
N MET A 186 8.60 10.15 2.30
CA MET A 186 7.59 10.27 3.35
C MET A 186 8.22 9.91 4.70
N GLN A 187 7.83 10.62 5.76
CA GLN A 187 8.16 10.19 7.12
C GLN A 187 7.54 8.82 7.41
N ASN A 188 8.12 8.07 8.36
CA ASN A 188 7.55 6.79 8.76
C ASN A 188 6.10 6.97 9.22
N CYS A 189 5.22 6.11 8.72
CA CYS A 189 3.78 6.15 8.99
C CYS A 189 3.08 7.46 8.59
N ALA A 190 3.65 8.23 7.65
CA ALA A 190 2.97 9.38 7.07
C ALA A 190 1.79 8.97 6.17
N VAL A 191 0.80 9.85 6.10
CA VAL A 191 -0.41 9.73 5.28
C VAL A 191 -0.51 10.97 4.40
N VAL A 192 -0.45 10.73 3.09
CA VAL A 192 -0.61 11.74 2.05
C VAL A 192 -1.70 11.25 1.12
N ALA A 193 -2.68 12.10 0.85
CA ALA A 193 -3.74 11.86 -0.12
C ALA A 193 -3.46 12.67 -1.39
N PHE A 194 -3.88 12.14 -2.53
CA PHE A 194 -3.81 12.79 -3.83
C PHE A 194 -4.71 12.05 -4.81
N ASP A 195 -5.10 12.74 -5.87
CA ASP A 195 -5.83 12.18 -7.00
C ASP A 195 -4.86 11.65 -8.05
N LEU A 196 -5.08 10.41 -8.47
CA LEU A 196 -4.41 9.79 -9.59
C LEU A 196 -5.37 9.80 -10.78
N VAL A 197 -5.03 10.55 -11.81
CA VAL A 197 -5.86 10.79 -12.99
C VAL A 197 -5.44 9.83 -14.10
N HIS A 198 -6.40 9.11 -14.66
CA HIS A 198 -6.24 8.29 -15.86
C HIS A 198 -6.94 8.99 -17.03
N ASN A 199 -6.16 9.40 -18.02
CA ASN A 199 -6.70 9.97 -19.25
C ASN A 199 -7.08 8.83 -20.20
N GLU A 200 -8.37 8.55 -20.31
CA GLU A 200 -8.91 7.48 -21.16
C GLU A 200 -8.59 7.66 -22.66
N SER A 201 -8.33 8.90 -23.12
CA SER A 201 -8.07 9.16 -24.54
C SER A 201 -6.68 8.72 -25.00
N ASN A 202 -5.67 8.78 -24.12
CA ASN A 202 -4.28 8.48 -24.45
C ASN A 202 -3.63 7.45 -23.50
N GLY A 203 -4.36 6.98 -22.47
CA GLY A 203 -3.88 6.05 -21.45
C GLY A 203 -2.90 6.66 -20.46
N GLU A 204 -2.69 7.98 -20.47
CA GLU A 204 -1.73 8.65 -19.62
C GLU A 204 -2.22 8.66 -18.16
N LEU A 205 -1.29 8.39 -17.24
CA LEU A 205 -1.54 8.41 -15.81
C LEU A 205 -0.72 9.52 -15.18
N THR A 206 -1.36 10.40 -14.41
CA THR A 206 -0.70 11.53 -13.73
C THR A 206 -1.23 11.71 -12.32
N VAL A 207 -0.38 12.19 -11.43
CA VAL A 207 -0.83 12.71 -10.13
C VAL A 207 -1.22 14.17 -10.34
N ASP A 208 -2.44 14.54 -9.94
CA ASP A 208 -2.83 15.95 -9.87
C ASP A 208 -2.04 16.60 -8.73
N GLU A 209 -1.04 17.40 -9.07
CA GLU A 209 -0.16 18.07 -8.11
C GLU A 209 -0.93 18.93 -7.10
N SER A 210 -2.05 19.53 -7.52
CA SER A 210 -2.86 20.41 -6.67
C SER A 210 -3.68 19.66 -5.61
N SER A 211 -3.93 18.37 -5.85
CA SER A 211 -4.66 17.49 -4.93
C SER A 211 -3.81 16.96 -3.77
N ILE A 212 -2.47 17.08 -3.85
CA ILE A 212 -1.56 16.50 -2.87
C ILE A 212 -1.75 17.16 -1.50
N THR A 213 -2.29 16.39 -0.57
CA THR A 213 -2.61 16.84 0.79
C THR A 213 -1.92 15.95 1.82
N VAL A 214 -1.17 16.58 2.73
CA VAL A 214 -0.60 15.88 3.90
C VAL A 214 -1.68 15.75 4.97
N LEU A 215 -2.15 14.52 5.22
CA LEU A 215 -3.17 14.25 6.23
C LEU A 215 -2.56 14.00 7.63
N TYR A 216 -1.39 13.35 7.68
CA TYR A 216 -0.70 13.03 8.92
C TYR A 216 0.78 12.75 8.67
N LYS A 217 1.68 13.52 9.31
CA LYS A 217 3.13 13.52 9.05
C LYS A 217 3.46 13.75 7.55
N GLY A 218 4.46 14.58 7.29
CA GLY A 218 4.74 15.02 5.92
C GLY A 218 5.86 14.25 5.24
N PHE A 219 6.47 14.94 4.30
CA PHE A 219 7.74 14.57 3.70
C PHE A 219 8.90 14.95 4.64
N LYS A 220 10.04 14.29 4.47
CA LYS A 220 11.32 14.58 5.13
C LYS A 220 12.50 14.22 4.25
#